data_AF-A0A6U3QLD1-F1
#
_entry.id   AF-A0A6U3QLD1-F1
#
_cell.length_a   1.000
_cell.length_b   1.000
_cell.length_c   1.000
_cell.angle_alpha   90.00
_cell.angle_beta   90.00
_cell.angle_gamma   90.00
#
_symmetry.space_group_name_H-M   'P 1'
#
loop_
_entity.id
_entity.type
_entity.pdbx_description
1 polymer ?
#
loop_
_entity_poly.entity_id
_entity_poly.type
_entity_poly.pdbx_seq_one_letter_code
_entity_poly.pdbx_strand_id
1 'polypeptide(L)'
;MIAQSTFFMHEEHGRARVFQQWGDDDETIQIAIETCPVDCIHCVPFDELVKLEKERRGQNINFKARLVSQGEYGGLGLSHRVGGPNGFTAPQKISGNMGSRCNNCPSRGCKDCPMFGVGKNPEYERKEKERKAKMELRRLQTMREE
;
A
#
# COMPACT_ATOMS: atom_id res chain seq x y z
N MET A 1 2.60 5.79 -22.39
CA MET A 1 3.69 5.56 -21.41
C MET A 1 4.82 6.52 -21.75
N ILE A 2 5.34 7.23 -20.76
CA ILE A 2 6.49 8.15 -20.89
C ILE A 2 7.77 7.34 -20.54
N ALA A 3 8.94 7.72 -21.05
CA ALA A 3 10.20 6.96 -20.91
C ALA A 3 10.10 5.50 -21.44
N GLN A 4 9.81 5.36 -22.73
CA GLN A 4 9.62 4.05 -23.38
C GLN A 4 10.92 3.25 -23.51
N SER A 5 12.07 3.91 -23.42
CA SER A 5 13.38 3.27 -23.45
C SER A 5 13.79 2.71 -22.07
N THR A 6 13.06 3.09 -21.02
CA THR A 6 13.31 2.67 -19.63
C THR A 6 12.23 1.72 -19.13
N PHE A 7 10.97 2.02 -19.43
CA PHE A 7 9.80 1.31 -18.91
C PHE A 7 8.98 0.64 -20.02
N PHE A 8 8.37 -0.49 -19.69
CA PHE A 8 7.36 -1.16 -20.52
C PHE A 8 6.16 -1.59 -19.67
N MET A 9 4.99 -1.72 -20.29
CA MET A 9 3.79 -2.22 -19.61
C MET A 9 3.70 -3.74 -19.71
N HIS A 10 3.52 -4.41 -18.57
CA HIS A 10 3.30 -5.84 -18.54
C HIS A 10 1.83 -6.18 -18.82
N GLU A 11 1.56 -7.02 -19.81
CA GLU A 11 0.20 -7.34 -20.29
C GLU A 11 -0.67 -8.01 -19.22
N GLU A 12 -0.15 -9.03 -18.53
CA GLU A 12 -0.95 -9.79 -17.54
C GLU A 12 -1.43 -8.98 -16.34
N HIS A 13 -0.71 -7.92 -15.97
CA HIS A 13 -0.89 -7.26 -14.68
C HIS A 13 -1.06 -5.74 -14.78
N GLY A 14 -0.98 -5.16 -15.97
CA GLY A 14 -1.14 -3.71 -16.18
C GLY A 14 -0.16 -2.85 -15.37
N ARG A 15 1.03 -3.38 -15.05
CA ARG A 15 2.07 -2.67 -14.29
C ARG A 15 3.24 -2.29 -15.18
N ALA A 16 3.71 -1.06 -15.02
CA ALA A 16 4.97 -0.62 -15.58
C ALA A 16 6.13 -1.42 -14.96
N ARG A 17 7.09 -1.82 -15.79
CA ARG A 17 8.31 -2.51 -15.40
C ARG A 17 9.51 -1.83 -16.04
N VAL A 18 10.60 -1.77 -15.28
CA VAL A 18 11.90 -1.32 -15.79
C VAL A 18 12.55 -2.48 -16.53
N PHE A 19 12.93 -2.29 -17.79
CA PHE A 19 13.74 -3.27 -18.53
C PHE A 19 15.18 -2.82 -18.70
N GLN A 20 15.40 -1.51 -18.83
CA GLN A 20 16.71 -0.88 -18.94
C GLN A 20 16.71 0.33 -18.00
N GLN A 21 17.69 0.41 -17.09
CA GLN A 21 17.84 1.58 -16.23
C GLN A 21 18.55 2.68 -17.02
N TRP A 22 18.11 3.93 -16.87
CA TRP A 22 18.70 5.10 -17.53
C TRP A 22 18.68 5.02 -19.07
N GLY A 23 17.62 4.44 -19.65
CA GLY A 23 17.43 4.41 -21.10
C GLY A 23 16.95 5.74 -21.68
N ASP A 24 16.27 6.55 -20.87
CA ASP A 24 15.83 7.91 -21.19
C ASP A 24 16.53 8.92 -20.27
N ASP A 25 16.36 10.22 -20.56
CA ASP A 25 16.86 11.30 -19.71
C ASP A 25 16.18 11.34 -18.33
N ASP A 26 16.89 11.89 -17.35
CA ASP A 26 16.44 11.95 -15.95
C ASP A 26 15.12 12.72 -15.78
N GLU A 27 14.91 13.78 -16.58
CA GLU A 27 13.67 14.57 -16.57
C GLU A 27 12.48 13.72 -17.03
N THR A 28 12.62 12.99 -18.13
CA THR A 28 11.58 12.10 -18.66
C THR A 28 11.26 10.96 -17.70
N ILE A 29 12.28 10.41 -17.03
CA ILE A 29 12.11 9.40 -15.98
C ILE A 29 11.31 9.97 -14.81
N GLN A 30 11.67 11.17 -14.33
CA GLN A 30 10.97 11.83 -13.22
C GLN A 30 9.51 12.15 -13.57
N ILE A 31 9.23 12.61 -14.79
CA ILE A 31 7.86 12.81 -15.27
C ILE A 31 7.09 11.48 -15.29
N ALA A 32 7.71 10.38 -15.73
CA ALA A 32 7.07 9.07 -15.74
C ALA A 32 6.72 8.59 -14.31
N ILE A 33 7.58 8.89 -13.33
CA ILE A 33 7.34 8.58 -11.90
C ILE A 33 6.12 9.38 -11.39
N GLU A 34 6.09 10.69 -11.63
CA GLU A 34 5.05 11.59 -11.12
C GLU A 34 3.68 11.39 -11.78
N THR A 35 3.67 11.05 -13.07
CA THR A 35 2.44 10.84 -13.84
C THR A 35 1.81 9.46 -13.64
N CYS A 36 2.46 8.55 -12.89
CA CYS A 36 1.95 7.21 -12.66
C CYS A 36 0.63 7.25 -11.85
N PRO A 37 -0.53 6.84 -12.43
CA PRO A 37 -1.85 7.05 -11.81
C PRO A 37 -2.06 6.25 -10.51
N VAL A 38 -1.29 5.19 -10.34
CA VAL A 38 -1.35 4.26 -9.19
C VAL A 38 -0.07 4.29 -8.37
N ASP A 39 0.84 5.24 -8.64
CA ASP A 39 2.11 5.42 -7.92
C ASP A 39 2.90 4.11 -7.73
N CYS A 40 3.29 3.48 -8.84
CA CYS A 40 3.95 2.17 -8.82
C CYS A 40 5.45 2.21 -9.12
N ILE A 41 6.01 3.37 -9.46
CA ILE A 41 7.41 3.53 -9.88
C ILE A 41 8.17 4.22 -8.76
N HIS A 42 9.23 3.59 -8.25
CA HIS A 42 9.98 4.08 -7.09
C HIS A 42 11.49 3.91 -7.31
N CYS A 43 12.25 4.93 -6.92
CA CYS A 43 13.70 4.85 -6.82
C CYS A 43 14.09 4.18 -5.50
N VAL A 44 15.01 3.22 -5.56
CA VAL A 44 15.48 2.44 -4.41
C VAL A 44 17.01 2.39 -4.40
N PRO A 45 17.66 2.29 -3.24
CA PRO A 45 19.09 2.06 -3.17
C PRO A 45 19.47 0.70 -3.76
N PHE A 46 20.71 0.57 -4.22
CA PHE A 46 21.20 -0.63 -4.89
C PHE A 46 21.05 -1.92 -4.05
N ASP A 47 21.33 -1.85 -2.74
CA ASP A 47 21.21 -3.01 -1.85
C ASP A 47 19.77 -3.52 -1.75
N GLU A 48 18.81 -2.60 -1.79
CA GLU A 48 17.39 -2.92 -1.78
C GLU A 48 16.95 -3.49 -3.14
N LEU A 49 17.47 -2.95 -4.25
CA LEU A 49 17.19 -3.46 -5.60
C LEU A 49 17.52 -4.96 -5.71
N VAL A 50 18.69 -5.40 -5.24
CA VAL A 50 19.10 -6.81 -5.28
C VAL A 50 18.12 -7.71 -4.52
N LYS A 51 17.62 -7.25 -3.38
CA LYS A 51 16.62 -7.96 -2.58
C LYS A 51 15.27 -8.00 -3.31
N LEU A 52 14.84 -6.88 -3.85
CA LEU A 52 13.55 -6.75 -4.55
C LEU A 52 13.50 -7.63 -5.80
N GLU A 53 14.59 -7.75 -6.55
CA GLU A 53 14.69 -8.64 -7.71
C GLU A 53 14.58 -10.13 -7.35
N LYS A 54 15.14 -10.53 -6.19
CA LYS A 54 15.02 -11.91 -5.68
C LYS A 54 13.59 -12.22 -5.27
N GLU A 55 12.98 -11.34 -4.48
CA GLU A 55 11.59 -11.48 -4.03
C GLU A 55 10.60 -11.47 -5.20
N ARG A 56 10.87 -10.67 -6.25
CA ARG A 56 10.05 -10.59 -7.46
C ARG A 56 9.83 -11.95 -8.14
N ARG A 57 10.85 -12.82 -8.16
CA ARG A 57 10.77 -14.13 -8.87
C ARG A 57 9.67 -15.04 -8.31
N GLY A 58 9.29 -14.86 -7.04
CA GLY A 58 8.23 -15.62 -6.38
C GLY A 58 6.93 -14.86 -6.17
N GLN A 59 6.76 -13.67 -6.77
CA GLN A 59 5.56 -12.87 -6.57
C GLN A 59 4.35 -13.44 -7.29
N ASN A 60 3.27 -13.61 -6.56
CA ASN A 60 1.96 -13.98 -7.07
C ASN A 60 1.03 -12.76 -7.05
N ILE A 61 0.80 -12.17 -8.22
CA ILE A 61 0.04 -10.94 -8.38
C ILE A 61 -1.43 -11.29 -8.67
N ASN A 62 -2.21 -11.49 -7.62
CA ASN A 62 -3.65 -11.77 -7.73
C ASN A 62 -4.50 -10.51 -7.42
N PHE A 63 -4.86 -9.75 -8.46
CA PHE A 63 -5.68 -8.53 -8.32
C PHE A 63 -7.07 -8.79 -7.74
N LYS A 64 -7.67 -9.94 -8.08
CA LYS A 64 -8.99 -10.34 -7.58
C LYS A 64 -8.95 -10.54 -6.07
N ALA A 65 -7.92 -11.21 -5.55
CA ALA A 65 -7.73 -11.37 -4.11
C ALA A 65 -7.49 -10.02 -3.39
N ARG A 66 -6.75 -9.10 -4.01
CA ARG A 66 -6.46 -7.76 -3.45
C ARG A 66 -7.71 -6.89 -3.28
N LEU A 67 -8.65 -6.94 -4.23
CA LEU A 67 -9.89 -6.16 -4.17
C LEU A 67 -10.88 -6.73 -3.16
N VAL A 68 -11.01 -8.05 -3.08
CA VAL A 68 -11.92 -8.72 -2.13
C VAL A 68 -11.43 -8.57 -0.69
N SER A 69 -10.12 -8.51 -0.44
CA SER A 69 -9.55 -8.31 0.90
C SER A 69 -9.65 -6.87 1.44
N GLN A 70 -10.02 -5.88 0.64
CA GLN A 70 -10.22 -4.50 1.12
C GLN A 70 -11.64 -4.23 1.65
N GLY A 71 -12.55 -5.19 1.50
CA GLY A 71 -13.98 -4.99 1.74
C GLY A 71 -14.43 -5.05 3.20
N GLU A 72 -13.68 -5.65 4.13
CA GLU A 72 -14.22 -5.93 5.46
C GLU A 72 -13.26 -5.54 6.59
N TYR A 73 -13.70 -4.52 7.33
CA TYR A 73 -13.44 -4.21 8.73
C TYR A 73 -12.27 -4.95 9.43
N GLY A 74 -11.28 -4.14 9.83
CA GLY A 74 -10.24 -4.37 10.84
C GLY A 74 -10.10 -5.76 11.47
N GLY A 75 -8.97 -6.41 11.20
CA GLY A 75 -8.52 -7.56 11.97
C GLY A 75 -7.09 -7.92 11.66
N LEU A 76 -6.26 -7.99 12.71
CA LEU A 76 -5.01 -8.75 12.70
C LEU A 76 -5.25 -10.13 12.04
N GLY A 77 -4.43 -10.51 11.06
CA GLY A 77 -3.98 -11.89 10.92
C GLY A 77 -4.93 -12.95 10.34
N LEU A 78 -5.60 -12.71 9.22
CA LEU A 78 -6.27 -13.80 8.47
C LEU A 78 -5.85 -13.98 7.01
N SER A 79 -4.61 -13.63 6.67
CA SER A 79 -4.03 -13.98 5.36
C SER A 79 -3.90 -15.49 5.11
N HIS A 80 -4.24 -16.37 6.07
CA HIS A 80 -3.99 -17.81 5.99
C HIS A 80 -5.24 -18.71 5.95
N ARG A 81 -6.46 -18.16 6.00
CA ARG A 81 -7.68 -18.98 6.22
C ARG A 81 -8.87 -18.77 5.28
N VAL A 82 -8.72 -18.03 4.18
CA VAL A 82 -9.74 -18.04 3.10
C VAL A 82 -9.09 -18.55 1.83
N GLY A 83 -9.40 -19.80 1.51
CA GLY A 83 -8.68 -20.65 0.58
C GLY A 83 -8.73 -20.21 -0.89
N GLY A 84 -7.57 -20.32 -1.52
CA GLY A 84 -7.35 -20.46 -2.96
C GLY A 84 -5.86 -20.73 -3.20
N PRO A 85 -5.44 -21.54 -4.18
CA PRO A 85 -4.12 -22.20 -4.22
C PRO A 85 -2.93 -21.26 -4.40
N ASN A 86 -3.19 -19.98 -4.66
CA ASN A 86 -2.23 -19.00 -5.11
C ASN A 86 -2.32 -17.78 -4.18
N GLY A 87 -1.64 -17.89 -3.03
CA GLY A 87 -1.54 -16.85 -2.02
C GLY A 87 -1.05 -15.53 -2.64
N PHE A 88 -1.80 -14.45 -2.42
CA PHE A 88 -1.39 -13.12 -2.86
C PHE A 88 -0.10 -12.71 -2.14
N THR A 89 0.95 -12.38 -2.89
CA THR A 89 2.16 -11.81 -2.29
C THR A 89 1.87 -10.36 -1.90
N ALA A 90 2.04 -10.05 -0.62
CA ALA A 90 1.91 -8.67 -0.14
C ALA A 90 2.87 -7.74 -0.90
N PRO A 91 2.52 -6.44 -1.05
CA PRO A 91 3.44 -5.46 -1.64
C PRO A 91 4.80 -5.48 -0.95
N GLN A 92 5.87 -5.38 -1.74
CA GLN A 92 7.23 -5.31 -1.20
C GLN A 92 7.39 -4.06 -0.34
N LYS A 93 8.13 -4.21 0.76
CA LYS A 93 8.49 -3.07 1.61
C LYS A 93 9.69 -2.39 0.98
N ILE A 94 9.48 -1.15 0.55
CA ILE A 94 10.52 -0.32 -0.03
C ILE A 94 10.84 0.86 0.88
N SER A 95 12.09 1.36 0.82
CA SER A 95 12.48 2.58 1.55
C SER A 95 11.83 3.84 0.97
N GLY A 96 11.54 3.82 -0.33
CA GLY A 96 10.91 4.90 -1.08
C GLY A 96 9.42 5.05 -0.82
N ASN A 97 9.08 5.84 0.20
CA ASN A 97 7.84 6.61 0.26
C ASN A 97 6.52 5.83 0.40
N MET A 98 6.43 4.92 1.38
CA MET A 98 5.15 4.34 1.85
C MET A 98 4.25 5.33 2.63
N GLY A 99 4.42 6.64 2.42
CA GLY A 99 3.47 7.63 2.93
C GLY A 99 2.12 7.40 2.27
N SER A 100 1.03 7.37 3.05
CA SER A 100 -0.32 7.38 2.48
C SER A 100 -0.48 8.67 1.69
N ARG A 101 -0.30 8.62 0.36
CA ARG A 101 -0.43 9.80 -0.49
C ARG A 101 -1.85 10.33 -0.35
N CYS A 102 -1.98 11.60 0.00
CA CYS A 102 -3.23 12.23 0.45
C CYS A 102 -4.32 12.30 -0.63
N ASN A 103 -4.06 11.77 -1.83
CA ASN A 103 -4.92 11.76 -3.02
C ASN A 103 -6.29 11.09 -2.80
N ASN A 104 -6.58 10.54 -1.61
CA ASN A 104 -7.92 10.08 -1.21
C ASN A 104 -8.31 10.44 0.24
N CYS A 105 -7.87 11.59 0.77
CA CYS A 105 -8.10 11.94 2.18
C CYS A 105 -8.73 13.32 2.41
N PRO A 106 -10.08 13.38 2.39
CA PRO A 106 -10.84 14.11 3.42
C PRO A 106 -11.62 13.19 4.38
N SER A 107 -11.84 11.91 4.04
CA SER A 107 -12.81 11.02 4.74
C SER A 107 -12.19 9.87 5.53
N ARG A 108 -10.87 9.64 5.43
CA ARG A 108 -10.21 8.46 6.01
C ARG A 108 -9.51 8.68 7.36
N GLY A 109 -9.07 9.91 7.66
CA GLY A 109 -8.53 10.29 8.99
C GLY A 109 -7.24 9.56 9.36
N CYS A 110 -6.10 10.01 8.84
CA CYS A 110 -4.79 9.41 9.11
C CYS A 110 -4.19 9.92 10.43
N LYS A 111 -3.43 9.07 11.16
CA LYS A 111 -2.67 9.48 12.34
C LYS A 111 -1.61 10.51 11.98
N ASP A 112 -0.77 10.21 10.98
CA ASP A 112 0.33 11.07 10.56
C ASP A 112 -0.13 11.98 9.42
N CYS A 113 -1.15 12.80 9.70
CA CYS A 113 -1.70 13.70 8.69
C CYS A 113 -0.78 14.93 8.52
N PRO A 114 -0.22 15.18 7.32
CA PRO A 114 0.64 16.35 7.10
C PRO A 114 -0.10 17.68 7.25
N MET A 115 -1.44 17.68 7.14
CA MET A 115 -2.27 18.89 7.26
C MET A 115 -2.56 19.31 8.70
N PHE A 116 -2.71 18.36 9.62
CA PHE A 116 -3.10 18.63 11.02
C PHE A 116 -1.99 18.31 12.03
N GLY A 117 -0.96 17.57 11.61
CA GLY A 117 0.06 17.00 12.47
C GLY A 117 -0.33 15.63 13.02
N VAL A 118 0.59 15.02 13.78
CA VAL A 118 0.44 13.67 14.31
C VAL A 118 -0.70 13.61 15.32
N GLY A 119 -1.73 12.82 15.01
CA GLY A 119 -2.86 12.50 15.89
C GLY A 119 -3.96 13.56 15.95
N LYS A 120 -3.80 14.71 15.28
CA LYS A 120 -4.71 15.86 15.38
C LYS A 120 -5.77 15.95 14.29
N ASN A 121 -5.79 14.97 13.36
CA ASN A 121 -6.82 14.96 12.33
C ASN A 121 -8.20 14.72 12.98
N PRO A 122 -9.21 15.59 12.78
CA PRO A 122 -10.52 15.46 13.43
C PRO A 122 -11.21 14.11 13.17
N GLU A 123 -11.05 13.56 11.95
CA GLU A 123 -11.60 12.25 11.58
C GLU A 123 -10.86 11.10 12.28
N TYR A 124 -9.54 11.26 12.47
CA TYR A 124 -8.74 10.29 13.22
C TYR A 124 -9.15 10.28 14.69
N GLU A 125 -9.29 11.45 15.32
CA GLU A 125 -9.69 11.58 16.71
C GLU A 125 -11.08 11.01 16.97
N ARG A 126 -12.05 11.28 16.08
CA ARG A 126 -13.41 10.73 16.18
C ARG A 126 -13.40 9.21 16.20
N LYS A 127 -12.71 8.58 15.23
CA LYS A 127 -12.60 7.13 15.15
C LYS A 127 -11.87 6.53 16.35
N GLU A 128 -10.86 7.21 16.86
CA GLU A 128 -10.12 6.72 18.03
C GLU A 128 -10.99 6.76 19.30
N LYS A 129 -11.82 7.79 19.47
CA LYS A 129 -12.82 7.87 20.55
C LYS A 129 -13.84 6.74 20.47
N GLU A 130 -14.43 6.53 19.29
CA GLU A 130 -15.38 5.42 19.05
C GLU A 130 -14.75 4.06 19.35
N ARG A 131 -13.50 3.84 18.91
CA ARG A 131 -12.77 2.60 19.19
C ARG A 131 -12.54 2.39 20.69
N LYS A 132 -12.14 3.43 21.43
CA LYS A 132 -11.95 3.37 22.88
C LYS A 132 -13.27 3.08 23.59
N ALA A 133 -14.35 3.76 23.23
CA ALA A 133 -15.68 3.52 23.78
C ALA A 133 -16.17 2.08 23.53
N LYS A 134 -15.95 1.55 22.33
CA LYS A 134 -16.31 0.16 22.00
C LYS A 134 -15.48 -0.87 22.78
N MET A 135 -14.18 -0.62 22.97
CA MET A 135 -13.33 -1.49 23.79
C MET A 135 -13.74 -1.46 25.26
N GLU A 136 -14.07 -0.29 25.80
CA GLU A 136 -14.56 -0.12 27.16
C GLU A 136 -15.91 -0.83 27.35
N LEU A 137 -16.84 -0.65 26.42
CA LEU A 137 -18.12 -1.36 26.43
C LEU A 137 -17.92 -2.88 26.43
N ARG A 138 -17.03 -3.39 25.58
CA ARG A 138 -16.71 -4.83 25.52
C ARG A 138 -16.10 -5.32 26.84
N ARG A 139 -15.21 -4.54 27.44
CA ARG A 139 -14.59 -4.87 28.75
C ARG A 139 -15.64 -4.92 29.86
N LEU A 140 -16.59 -3.98 29.87
CA LEU A 140 -17.69 -3.95 30.81
C LEU A 140 -18.67 -5.11 30.61
N GLN A 141 -18.90 -5.53 29.36
CA GLN A 141 -19.72 -6.70 29.05
C GLN A 141 -19.05 -7.98 29.57
N THR A 142 -17.75 -8.17 29.35
CA THR A 142 -17.02 -9.33 29.87
C THR A 142 -17.04 -9.37 31.40
N MET A 143 -16.85 -8.23 32.08
CA MET A 143 -16.96 -8.15 33.55
C MET A 143 -18.37 -8.37 34.10
N ARG A 144 -19.42 -8.31 33.27
CA ARG A 144 -20.81 -8.60 33.66
C ARG A 144 -21.18 -10.07 33.49
N GLU A 145 -20.47 -10.77 32.61
CA GLU A 145 -20.70 -12.19 32.29
C GLU A 145 -19.89 -13.14 33.19
N GLU A 146 -18.93 -12.62 33.95
CA GLU A 146 -18.20 -13.30 35.05
C GLU A 146 -18.94 -13.18 36.39
#